data_AF-A0A7G8DA85-F1
#
_entry.id   AF-A0A7G8DA85-F1
#
_cell.length_a   1.000
_cell.length_b   1.000
_cell.length_c   1.000
_cell.angle_alpha   90.00
_cell.angle_beta   90.00
_cell.angle_gamma   90.00
#
_symmetry.space_group_name_H-M   'P 1'
#
loop_
_entity.id
_entity.type
_entity.pdbx_description
1 polymer ?
#
loop_
_entity_poly.entity_id
_entity_poly.type
_entity_poly.pdbx_seq_one_letter_code
_entity_poly.pdbx_strand_id
1 'polypeptide(L)'
;MPWLLGLFVMSESATALLIAKVEQLTADVQTLLQRVPSHERKWISPTELAQRANVSVRTVQNWRESGVIKPENFRPGGRSFEFHVRALDDIDARRG
;
A
#
# COMPACT_ATOMS: atom_id res chain seq x y z
N MET A 1 26.23 -37.27 -30.38
CA MET A 1 26.38 -36.02 -29.61
C MET A 1 25.27 -35.91 -28.55
N PRO A 2 25.37 -36.64 -27.41
CA PRO A 2 24.29 -36.72 -26.40
C PRO A 2 24.23 -35.57 -25.38
N TRP A 3 25.18 -34.62 -25.42
CA TRP A 3 25.35 -33.62 -24.35
C TRP A 3 24.40 -32.40 -24.47
N LEU A 4 23.76 -32.21 -25.63
CA LEU A 4 22.82 -31.10 -25.85
C LEU A 4 21.45 -31.33 -25.19
N LEU A 5 21.05 -32.60 -24.98
CA LEU A 5 19.78 -32.94 -24.34
C LEU A 5 19.78 -32.62 -22.83
N GLY A 6 20.94 -32.77 -22.16
CA GLY A 6 21.06 -32.50 -20.71
C GLY A 6 20.93 -31.02 -20.34
N LEU A 7 21.46 -30.12 -21.19
CA LEU A 7 21.39 -28.66 -20.98
C LEU A 7 19.97 -28.11 -21.19
N PHE A 8 19.23 -28.66 -22.15
CA PHE A 8 17.86 -28.25 -22.45
C PHE A 8 16.88 -28.68 -21.33
N VAL A 9 17.00 -29.91 -20.84
CA VAL A 9 16.15 -30.45 -19.75
C VAL A 9 16.43 -29.77 -18.40
N MET A 10 17.68 -29.38 -18.12
CA MET A 10 18.01 -28.57 -16.94
C MET A 10 17.41 -27.14 -17.01
N SER A 11 17.36 -26.55 -18.20
CA SER A 11 16.72 -25.24 -18.40
C SER A 11 15.20 -25.33 -18.16
N GLU A 12 14.53 -26.34 -18.71
CA GLU A 12 13.08 -26.53 -18.53
C GLU A 12 12.71 -26.78 -17.07
N SER A 13 13.49 -27.59 -16.35
CA SER A 13 13.26 -27.86 -14.93
C SER A 13 13.52 -26.64 -14.04
N ALA A 14 14.51 -25.81 -14.36
CA ALA A 14 14.74 -24.53 -13.68
C ALA A 14 13.59 -23.54 -13.92
N THR A 15 13.07 -23.47 -15.16
CA THR A 15 11.90 -22.62 -15.47
C THR A 15 10.64 -23.10 -14.76
N ALA A 16 10.39 -24.40 -14.72
CA ALA A 16 9.23 -24.98 -14.02
C ALA A 16 9.29 -24.70 -12.51
N LEU A 17 10.48 -24.83 -11.91
CA LEU A 17 10.70 -24.52 -10.49
C LEU A 17 10.51 -23.03 -10.18
N LEU A 18 10.94 -22.14 -11.08
CA LEU A 18 10.75 -20.71 -10.92
C LEU A 18 9.27 -20.32 -11.01
N ILE A 19 8.52 -20.88 -11.97
CA ILE A 19 7.08 -20.66 -12.12
C ILE A 19 6.34 -21.11 -10.86
N ALA A 20 6.59 -22.32 -10.39
CA ALA A 20 5.97 -22.85 -9.17
C ALA A 20 6.26 -21.95 -7.94
N LYS A 21 7.47 -21.40 -7.86
CA LYS A 21 7.85 -20.51 -6.75
C LYS A 21 7.16 -19.14 -6.84
N VAL A 22 6.96 -18.60 -8.03
CA VAL A 22 6.19 -17.36 -8.25
C VAL A 22 4.71 -17.57 -7.92
N GLU A 23 4.14 -18.71 -8.33
CA GLU A 23 2.76 -19.08 -8.00
C GLU A 23 2.56 -19.21 -6.49
N GLN A 24 3.49 -19.90 -5.82
CA GLN A 24 3.48 -20.03 -4.36
C GLN A 24 3.59 -18.66 -3.67
N LEU A 25 4.50 -17.80 -4.12
CA LEU A 25 4.67 -16.47 -3.55
C LEU A 25 3.41 -15.61 -3.75
N THR A 26 2.74 -15.77 -4.90
CA THR A 26 1.47 -15.08 -5.19
C THR A 26 0.36 -15.56 -4.25
N ALA A 27 0.25 -16.86 -4.01
CA ALA A 27 -0.72 -17.44 -3.08
C ALA A 27 -0.45 -17.01 -1.62
N ASP A 28 0.82 -16.94 -1.22
CA ASP A 28 1.22 -16.45 0.11
C ASP A 28 0.85 -14.98 0.29
N VAL A 29 1.12 -14.13 -0.71
CA VAL A 29 0.72 -12.71 -0.68
C VAL A 29 -0.80 -12.57 -0.60
N GLN A 30 -1.57 -13.33 -1.38
CA GLN A 30 -3.03 -13.32 -1.28
C GLN A 30 -3.54 -13.77 0.09
N THR A 31 -2.93 -14.81 0.65
CA THR A 31 -3.25 -15.30 2.00
C THR A 31 -2.93 -14.25 3.06
N LEU A 32 -1.79 -13.55 2.93
CA LEU A 32 -1.43 -12.45 3.82
C LEU A 32 -2.41 -11.29 3.68
N LEU A 33 -2.79 -10.89 2.46
CA LEU A 33 -3.77 -9.84 2.24
C LEU A 33 -5.15 -10.20 2.82
N GLN A 34 -5.56 -11.47 2.79
CA GLN A 34 -6.81 -11.93 3.42
C GLN A 34 -6.74 -11.99 4.95
N ARG A 35 -5.55 -12.23 5.52
CA ARG A 35 -5.32 -12.28 6.97
C ARG A 35 -5.06 -10.91 7.57
N VAL A 36 -4.61 -9.94 6.77
CA VAL A 36 -4.54 -8.55 7.20
C VAL A 36 -5.99 -8.09 7.36
N PRO A 37 -6.44 -7.74 8.57
CA PRO A 37 -7.78 -7.19 8.75
C PRO A 37 -7.91 -5.99 7.81
N SER A 38 -8.89 -6.06 6.90
CA SER A 38 -9.17 -5.02 5.92
C SER A 38 -9.41 -3.71 6.67
N HIS A 39 -8.40 -2.85 6.70
CA HIS A 39 -8.38 -1.45 7.13
C HIS A 39 -9.61 -1.01 7.95
N GLU A 40 -9.70 -1.51 9.18
CA GLU A 40 -10.70 -1.05 10.14
C GLU A 40 -10.42 0.41 10.49
N ARG A 41 -11.25 1.33 9.97
CA ARG A 41 -11.65 2.63 10.56
C ARG A 41 -10.56 3.35 11.38
N LYS A 42 -9.33 3.43 10.89
CA LYS A 42 -8.26 4.06 11.65
C LYS A 42 -8.30 5.54 11.39
N TRP A 43 -8.85 6.27 12.34
CA TRP A 43 -8.62 7.69 12.47
C TRP A 43 -7.19 7.86 12.97
N ILE A 44 -6.36 8.54 12.19
CA ILE A 44 -4.93 8.75 12.45
C ILE A 44 -4.66 10.21 12.80
N SER A 45 -3.57 10.42 13.52
CA SER A 45 -3.15 11.77 13.89
C SER A 45 -2.66 12.58 12.68
N PRO A 46 -2.63 13.92 12.76
CA PRO A 46 -2.05 14.77 11.72
C PRO A 46 -0.59 14.40 11.42
N THR A 47 0.16 14.03 12.47
CA THR A 47 1.57 13.61 12.37
C THR A 47 1.70 12.32 11.57
N GLU A 48 0.85 11.34 11.84
CA GLU A 48 0.88 10.06 11.13
C GLU A 48 0.46 10.22 9.66
N LEU A 49 -0.56 11.03 9.37
CA LEU A 49 -0.96 11.33 7.99
C LEU A 49 0.18 12.03 7.23
N ALA A 50 0.83 13.01 7.86
CA ALA A 50 1.95 13.74 7.29
C ALA A 50 3.14 12.83 6.97
N GLN A 51 3.48 11.90 7.88
CA GLN A 51 4.52 10.90 7.67
C GLN A 51 4.21 9.98 6.47
N ARG A 52 2.97 9.47 6.40
CA ARG A 52 2.55 8.59 5.30
C ARG A 52 2.53 9.29 3.94
N ALA A 53 2.12 10.56 3.91
CA ALA A 53 2.10 11.38 2.70
C ALA A 53 3.48 12.00 2.35
N ASN A 54 4.49 11.80 3.20
CA ASN A 54 5.82 12.39 3.11
C ASN A 54 5.79 13.93 2.99
N VAL A 55 5.03 14.58 3.88
CA VAL A 55 4.89 16.05 3.96
C VAL A 55 4.97 16.55 5.39
N SER A 56 4.99 17.86 5.58
CA SER A 56 4.90 18.47 6.91
C SER A 56 3.47 18.43 7.45
N VAL A 57 3.33 18.41 8.79
CA VAL A 57 2.02 18.53 9.45
C VAL A 57 1.31 19.84 9.08
N ARG A 58 2.07 20.92 8.88
CA ARG A 58 1.53 22.21 8.42
C ARG A 58 0.91 22.11 7.03
N THR A 59 1.51 21.32 6.14
CA THR A 59 0.95 21.05 4.81
C THR A 59 -0.40 20.33 4.92
N VAL A 60 -0.51 19.33 5.80
CA VAL A 60 -1.77 18.63 6.07
C VAL A 60 -2.85 19.57 6.61
N GLN A 61 -2.51 20.46 7.54
CA GLN A 61 -3.44 21.48 8.07
C GLN A 61 -3.92 22.42 6.96
N ASN A 62 -3.02 22.92 6.13
CA ASN A 62 -3.37 23.76 5.00
C ASN A 62 -4.28 23.02 4.00
N TRP A 63 -4.05 21.73 3.75
CA TRP A 63 -4.88 20.91 2.87
C TRP A 63 -6.28 20.66 3.40
N ARG A 64 -6.41 20.50 4.73
CA ARG A 64 -7.72 20.48 5.40
C ARG A 64 -8.45 21.81 5.21
N GLU A 65 -7.77 22.93 5.42
CA GLU A 65 -8.35 24.27 5.36
C GLU A 65 -8.69 24.73 3.94
N SER A 66 -7.91 24.29 2.95
CA SER A 66 -8.12 24.59 1.53
C SER A 66 -9.09 23.61 0.84
N GLY A 67 -9.60 22.60 1.54
CA GLY A 67 -10.56 21.63 1.00
C GLY A 67 -9.96 20.56 0.09
N VAL A 68 -8.63 20.36 0.11
CA VAL A 68 -7.97 19.24 -0.58
C VAL A 68 -8.39 17.92 0.05
N ILE A 69 -8.39 17.87 1.38
CA ILE A 69 -8.91 16.70 2.12
C ILE A 69 -10.40 16.92 2.30
N LYS A 70 -11.21 15.94 1.87
CA LYS A 70 -12.67 16.06 1.92
C LYS A 70 -13.19 16.05 3.36
N PRO A 71 -14.30 16.76 3.65
CA PRO A 71 -14.88 16.84 4.99
C PRO A 71 -15.18 15.49 5.65
N GLU A 72 -15.54 14.47 4.89
CA GLU A 72 -15.77 13.10 5.40
C GLU A 72 -14.49 12.39 5.88
N ASN A 73 -13.32 12.87 5.45
CA ASN A 73 -12.03 12.28 5.74
C ASN A 73 -11.29 12.96 6.89
N PHE A 74 -11.91 13.90 7.60
CA PHE A 74 -11.38 14.45 8.85
C PHE A 74 -12.49 14.73 9.87
N ARG A 75 -12.13 14.71 11.15
CA ARG A 75 -13.05 15.03 12.25
C ARG A 75 -12.33 15.73 13.41
N PRO A 76 -13.04 16.46 14.27
CA PRO A 76 -12.47 16.92 15.53
C PRO A 76 -12.04 15.72 16.40
N GLY A 77 -10.82 15.76 16.95
CA GLY A 77 -10.24 14.73 17.80
C GLY A 77 -9.40 15.34 18.93
N GLY A 78 -9.95 15.37 20.14
CA GLY A 78 -9.29 15.95 21.31
C GLY A 78 -8.92 17.42 21.09
N ARG A 79 -7.61 17.72 21.09
CA ARG A 79 -7.05 19.07 20.89
C ARG A 79 -6.76 19.41 19.42
N SER A 80 -6.99 18.49 18.50
CA SER A 80 -6.67 18.65 17.08
C SER A 80 -7.71 17.99 16.18
N PHE A 81 -7.38 17.79 14.91
CA PHE A 81 -8.17 17.00 13.98
C PHE A 81 -7.58 15.60 13.85
N GLU A 82 -8.44 14.61 13.72
CA GLU A 82 -8.08 13.27 13.28
C GLU A 82 -8.47 13.11 11.81
N PHE A 83 -7.71 12.30 11.09
CA PHE A 83 -7.91 12.05 9.67
C PHE A 83 -8.22 10.59 9.43
N HIS A 84 -9.17 10.32 8.55
CA HIS A 84 -9.39 8.97 8.07
C HIS A 84 -8.21 8.57 7.17
N VAL A 85 -7.80 7.29 7.17
CA VAL A 85 -6.72 6.81 6.28
C VAL A 85 -6.98 7.13 4.79
N ARG A 86 -8.25 7.17 4.37
CA ARG A 86 -8.67 7.58 3.01
C ARG A 86 -8.33 9.02 2.64
N ALA A 87 -7.94 9.87 3.60
CA ALA A 87 -7.39 11.19 3.29
C ALA A 87 -6.12 11.09 2.41
N LEU A 88 -5.42 9.95 2.41
CA LEU A 88 -4.31 9.70 1.48
C LEU A 88 -4.79 9.66 0.03
N ASP A 89 -5.95 9.09 -0.24
CA ASP A 89 -6.53 9.02 -1.59
C ASP A 89 -6.82 10.43 -2.13
N ASP A 90 -7.33 11.33 -1.27
CA ASP A 90 -7.57 12.73 -1.64
C ASP A 90 -6.25 13.48 -1.93
N ILE A 91 -5.19 13.19 -1.17
CA ILE A 91 -3.86 13.78 -1.36
C ILE A 91 -3.24 13.29 -2.67
N ASP A 92 -3.33 11.99 -2.96
CA ASP A 92 -2.78 11.41 -4.17
C ASP A 92 -3.53 11.87 -5.42
N ALA A 93 -4.85 12.05 -5.34
CA ALA A 93 -5.66 12.61 -6.42
C ALA A 93 -5.28 14.06 -6.81
N ARG A 94 -4.62 14.81 -5.91
CA ARG A 94 -4.08 16.15 -6.21
C ARG A 94 -2.71 16.09 -6.90
N ARG A 95 -1.95 15.02 -6.70
CA ARG A 95 -0.57 14.86 -7.21
C ARG A 95 -0.52 14.24 -8.60
N GLY A 96 -1.52 13.44 -8.96
CA GLY A 96 -1.75 12.95 -10.33
C GLY A 96 -2.34 14.03 -11.22
#